data_AF-A0A7S8MWE2-F1
#
_entry.id   AF-A0A7S8MWE2-F1
#
_cell.length_a   1.000
_cell.length_b   1.000
_cell.length_c   1.000
_cell.angle_alpha   90.00
_cell.angle_beta   90.00
_cell.angle_gamma   90.00
#
_symmetry.space_group_name_H-M   'P 1'
#
loop_
_entity.id
_entity.type
_entity.pdbx_description
1 polymer ?
#
loop_
_entity_poly.entity_id
_entity_poly.type
_entity_poly.pdbx_seq_one_letter_code
_entity_poly.pdbx_strand_id
1 'polypeptide(L)'
;MGDEDFLDLAAIAELLGVQVNSAQVYHKRAVRARREGTAKPWDMPEPDNVFGRSPVWREAKIRQWIESRPGRSTEAATEARRQGRAE
;
A
#
# COMPACT_ATOMS: atom_id res chain seq x y z
N MET A 1 -0.21 -25.38 4.90
CA MET A 1 -0.85 -25.22 3.58
C MET A 1 -1.14 -23.74 3.48
N GLY A 2 -0.44 -23.01 2.62
CA GLY A 2 -0.52 -21.56 2.59
C GLY A 2 -1.82 -21.15 1.91
N ASP A 3 -2.78 -20.67 2.68
CA ASP A 3 -3.86 -19.87 2.15
C ASP A 3 -3.21 -18.68 1.43
N GLU A 4 -3.22 -18.69 0.09
CA GLU A 4 -2.75 -17.56 -0.70
C GLU A 4 -3.79 -16.46 -0.62
N ASP A 5 -3.86 -15.81 0.54
CA ASP A 5 -4.78 -14.71 0.78
C ASP A 5 -4.39 -13.53 -0.12
N PHE A 6 -5.33 -13.17 -0.98
CA PHE A 6 -5.25 -11.97 -1.80
C PHE A 6 -5.74 -10.80 -0.96
N LEU A 7 -4.87 -9.83 -0.72
CA LEU A 7 -5.20 -8.60 -0.02
C LEU A 7 -5.66 -7.55 -1.02
N ASP A 8 -6.82 -6.95 -0.76
CA ASP A 8 -7.26 -5.75 -1.44
C ASP A 8 -6.70 -4.49 -0.74
N LEU A 9 -6.96 -3.31 -1.29
CA LEU A 9 -6.47 -2.04 -0.75
C LEU A 9 -6.92 -1.77 0.69
N ALA A 10 -8.10 -2.24 1.11
CA ALA A 10 -8.58 -2.10 2.47
C ALA A 10 -7.79 -3.00 3.43
N ALA A 11 -7.60 -4.28 3.08
CA ALA A 11 -6.80 -5.20 3.87
C ALA A 11 -5.33 -4.73 3.99
N ILE A 12 -4.75 -4.20 2.91
CA ILE A 12 -3.40 -3.61 2.92
C ILE A 12 -3.35 -2.36 3.83
N ALA A 13 -4.41 -1.57 3.86
CA ALA A 13 -4.49 -0.39 4.71
C ALA A 13 -4.56 -0.77 6.20
N GLU A 14 -5.35 -1.79 6.55
CA GLU A 14 -5.36 -2.37 7.92
C GLU A 14 -3.98 -2.90 8.31
N LEU A 15 -3.34 -3.68 7.43
CA LEU A 15 -2.00 -4.24 7.69
C LEU A 15 -0.94 -3.15 7.94
N LEU A 16 -1.09 -2.00 7.29
CA LEU A 16 -0.21 -0.84 7.44
C LEU A 16 -0.63 0.10 8.58
N GLY A 17 -1.81 -0.07 9.19
CA GLY A 17 -2.38 0.89 10.14
C GLY A 17 -2.70 2.25 9.53
N VAL A 18 -3.03 2.30 8.23
CA VAL A 18 -3.36 3.55 7.51
C VAL A 18 -4.81 3.54 7.02
N GLN A 19 -5.31 4.70 6.60
CA GLN A 19 -6.62 4.76 5.94
C GLN A 19 -6.57 4.15 4.53
N VAL A 20 -7.67 3.54 4.07
CA VAL A 20 -7.83 2.97 2.73
C VAL A 20 -7.48 3.97 1.62
N ASN A 21 -7.85 5.25 1.80
CA ASN A 21 -7.48 6.32 0.86
C ASN A 21 -5.95 6.49 0.73
N SER A 22 -5.19 6.32 1.81
CA SER A 22 -3.72 6.35 1.75
C SER A 22 -3.16 5.18 0.93
N ALA A 23 -3.69 3.98 1.10
CA ALA A 23 -3.33 2.83 0.28
C ALA A 23 -3.66 3.05 -1.21
N GLN A 24 -4.83 3.62 -1.51
CA GLN A 24 -5.19 4.02 -2.88
C GLN A 24 -4.21 5.04 -3.47
N VAL A 25 -3.78 6.03 -2.69
CA VAL A 25 -2.78 7.02 -3.13
C VAL A 25 -1.44 6.36 -3.42
N TYR A 26 -1.00 5.39 -2.61
CA TYR A 26 0.23 4.62 -2.89
C TYR A 26 0.13 3.87 -4.20
N HIS A 27 -0.99 3.19 -4.44
CA HIS A 27 -1.22 2.49 -5.70
C HIS A 27 -1.20 3.45 -6.90
N LYS A 28 -1.94 4.56 -6.83
CA LYS A 28 -1.98 5.57 -7.90
C LYS A 28 -0.61 6.17 -8.19
N ARG A 29 0.18 6.46 -7.15
CA ARG A 29 1.55 6.98 -7.29
C ARG A 29 2.46 5.95 -7.96
N ALA A 30 2.39 4.68 -7.54
CA ALA A 30 3.19 3.61 -8.13
C ALA A 30 2.83 3.40 -9.61
N VAL A 31 1.54 3.38 -9.95
CA VAL A 31 1.08 3.27 -11.35
C VAL A 31 1.58 4.45 -12.19
N ARG A 32 1.47 5.67 -11.65
CA ARG A 32 1.98 6.88 -12.32
C ARG A 32 3.50 6.81 -12.51
N ALA A 33 4.25 6.46 -11.47
CA ALA A 33 5.70 6.38 -11.52
C ALA A 33 6.18 5.31 -12.52
N ARG A 34 5.49 4.17 -12.61
CA ARG A 34 5.75 3.16 -13.67
C ARG A 34 5.53 3.72 -15.06
N ARG A 35 4.41 4.40 -15.27
CA ARG A 35 4.09 5.02 -16.57
C ARG A 35 5.11 6.08 -16.97
N GLU A 36 5.62 6.84 -16.00
CA GLU A 36 6.64 7.88 -16.20
C GLU A 36 8.07 7.32 -16.22
N GLY A 37 8.28 6.03 -15.97
CA GLY A 37 9.61 5.41 -15.88
C GLY A 37 10.41 5.80 -14.62
N THR A 38 9.74 6.38 -13.61
CA THR A 38 10.33 6.86 -12.35
C THR A 38 9.98 5.99 -11.14
N ALA A 39 9.57 4.74 -11.39
CA ALA A 39 9.21 3.78 -10.34
C ALA A 39 10.36 3.54 -9.37
N LYS A 40 10.10 3.69 -8.08
CA LYS A 40 11.07 3.50 -7.01
C LYS A 40 10.99 2.08 -6.46
N PRO A 41 12.09 1.53 -5.92
CA PRO A 41 12.09 0.17 -5.37
C PRO A 41 11.18 0.02 -4.13
N TRP A 42 10.81 1.12 -3.47
CA TRP A 42 9.86 1.14 -2.35
C TRP A 42 8.42 1.52 -2.75
N ASP A 43 8.14 1.72 -4.05
CA ASP A 43 6.77 1.91 -4.53
C ASP A 43 5.96 0.62 -4.43
N MET A 44 4.66 0.77 -4.23
CA MET A 44 3.74 -0.37 -4.07
C MET A 44 3.78 -1.26 -5.32
N PRO A 45 3.91 -2.60 -5.20
CA PRO A 45 4.04 -3.51 -6.34
C PRO A 45 2.83 -3.52 -7.28
N GLU A 46 2.99 -4.10 -8.47
CA GLU A 46 1.87 -4.31 -9.39
C GLU A 46 0.87 -5.30 -8.78
N PRO A 47 -0.44 -5.06 -8.98
CA PRO A 47 -1.48 -5.98 -8.55
C PRO A 47 -1.30 -7.33 -9.23
N ASP A 48 -1.44 -8.40 -8.45
CA ASP A 48 -1.33 -9.77 -8.96
C ASP A 48 -2.61 -10.18 -9.70
N ASN A 49 -3.76 -9.69 -9.24
CA ASN A 49 -5.04 -9.92 -9.88
C ASN A 49 -5.99 -8.72 -9.66
N VAL A 50 -7.15 -8.77 -10.30
CA VAL A 50 -8.23 -7.81 -10.08
C VAL A 50 -9.52 -8.58 -9.82
N PHE A 51 -10.08 -8.40 -8.63
CA PHE A 51 -11.36 -9.01 -8.26
C PHE A 51 -12.48 -7.99 -8.45
N GLY A 52 -13.30 -8.20 -9.49
CA GLY A 52 -14.35 -7.27 -9.90
C GLY A 52 -13.77 -5.95 -10.40
N ARG A 53 -13.74 -4.94 -9.52
CA ARG A 53 -13.16 -3.61 -9.79
C ARG A 53 -12.00 -3.25 -8.84
N SER A 54 -11.65 -4.15 -7.93
CA SER A 54 -10.64 -3.91 -6.91
C SER A 54 -9.36 -4.67 -7.27
N PRO A 55 -8.22 -3.98 -7.42
CA PRO A 55 -6.94 -4.65 -7.55
C PRO A 55 -6.61 -5.40 -6.26
N VAL A 56 -6.02 -6.58 -6.40
CA VAL A 56 -5.60 -7.43 -5.27
C VAL A 56 -4.16 -7.88 -5.45
N TRP A 57 -3.49 -8.11 -4.33
CA TRP A 57 -2.10 -8.53 -4.25
C TRP A 57 -1.97 -9.76 -3.40
N ARG A 58 -1.02 -10.62 -3.70
CA ARG A 58 -0.68 -11.73 -2.79
C ARG A 58 -0.17 -11.16 -1.47
N GLU A 59 -0.67 -11.67 -0.35
CA GLU A 59 -0.23 -11.25 0.98
C GLU A 59 1.30 -11.29 1.12
N ALA A 60 1.94 -12.38 0.69
CA ALA A 60 3.38 -12.54 0.76
C ALA A 60 4.15 -11.40 0.04
N LYS A 61 3.61 -10.92 -1.09
CA LYS A 61 4.20 -9.82 -1.89
C LYS A 61 4.07 -8.49 -1.17
N ILE A 62 2.92 -8.24 -0.54
CA ILE A 62 2.70 -7.05 0.28
C ILE A 62 3.59 -7.06 1.52
N ARG A 63 3.70 -8.19 2.22
CA ARG A 63 4.60 -8.33 3.38
C ARG A 63 6.04 -8.04 3.01
N GLN A 64 6.55 -8.66 1.93
CA GLN A 64 7.90 -8.35 1.40
C GLN A 64 8.08 -6.87 1.06
N TRP A 65 7.08 -6.25 0.44
CA TRP A 65 7.11 -4.83 0.12
C TRP A 65 7.13 -3.97 1.39
N ILE A 66 6.37 -4.31 2.43
CA ILE A 66 6.39 -3.58 3.71
C ILE A 66 7.78 -3.66 4.35
N GLU A 67 8.41 -4.83 4.32
CA GLU A 67 9.75 -5.06 4.85
C GLU A 67 10.84 -4.33 4.06
N SER A 68 10.67 -4.18 2.74
CA SER A 68 11.67 -3.54 1.87
C SER A 68 11.65 -2.02 1.91
N ARG A 69 10.63 -1.38 2.51
CA ARG A 69 10.50 0.08 2.57
C ARG A 69 11.51 0.70 3.54
N PRO A 70 12.44 1.56 3.08
CA PRO A 70 13.32 2.30 3.97
C PRO A 70 12.51 3.35 4.73
N GLY A 71 12.50 3.26 6.07
CA GLY A 71 11.67 4.10 6.94
C GLY A 71 10.29 3.50 7.15
N ARG A 72 10.21 2.51 8.04
CA ARG A 72 8.96 2.01 8.63
C ARG A 72 8.16 3.24 9.09
N SER A 73 7.13 3.61 8.32
CA SER A 73 6.24 4.71 8.62
C SER A 73 5.47 4.32 9.87
N THR A 74 6.12 4.53 11.01
CA THR A 74 5.58 4.39 12.35
C THR A 74 4.31 5.22 12.40
N GLU A 75 3.35 4.74 13.18
CA GLU A 75 2.05 5.36 13.46
C GLU A 75 2.14 6.88 13.67
N ALA A 76 3.30 7.38 14.13
CA ALA A 76 3.72 8.78 14.15
C ALA A 76 3.45 9.61 12.86
N ALA A 77 3.62 9.05 11.66
CA ALA A 77 3.35 9.80 10.41
C ALA A 77 1.85 9.91 10.08
N THR A 78 1.06 8.92 10.51
CA THR A 78 -0.40 8.93 10.41
C THR A 78 -1.00 9.84 11.49
N GLU A 79 -0.47 9.78 12.71
CA GLU A 79 -0.88 10.62 13.84
C GLU A 79 -0.53 12.10 13.62
N ALA A 80 0.66 12.40 13.09
CA ALA A 80 1.06 13.76 12.71
C ALA A 80 0.15 14.38 11.63
N ARG A 81 -0.47 13.57 10.75
CA ARG A 81 -1.47 14.08 9.78
C ARG A 81 -2.87 14.17 10.36
N ARG A 82 -3.23 13.31 11.32
CA ARG A 82 -4.52 13.38 12.04
C ARG A 82 -4.60 14.64 12.91
N GLN A 83 -3.48 15.04 13.54
CA GLN A 83 -3.41 16.26 14.37
C GLN A 83 -3.35 17.57 13.56
N GLY A 84 -3.14 17.52 12.24
CA GLY A 84 -3.07 18.72 11.36
C GLY A 84 -4.40 19.20 10.80
N ARG A 85 -5.53 18.60 11.19
CA ARG A 85 -6.88 19.00 10.75
C ARG A 85 -7.86 19.10 11.93
N ALA A 86 -7.48 19.86 12.94
CA ALA A 86 -8.42 20.46 13.87
C ALA A 86 -8.13 21.97 13.82
N GLU A 87 -8.93 22.66 13.02
CA GLU A 87 -9.11 24.12 13.05
C GLU A 87 -10.15 24.44 14.13
#